data_AF-A0A6J4ICB9-F1
#
_entry.id   AF-A0A6J4ICB9-F1
#
_cell.length_a   1.000
_cell.length_b   1.000
_cell.length_c   1.000
_cell.angle_alpha   90.00
_cell.angle_beta   90.00
_cell.angle_gamma   90.00
#
_symmetry.space_group_name_H-M   'P 1'
#
loop_
_entity.id
_entity.type
_entity.pdbx_description
1 polymer ?
#
loop_
_entity_poly.entity_id
_entity_poly.type
_entity_poly.pdbx_seq_one_letter_code
_entity_poly.pdbx_strand_id
1 'polypeptide(L)'
;QSENKDAAWKWIEFLSAPQNMALWNLGTPEAPGSLLPPRKSLIEDPRAFENNETLKGFADMMECGVANAAPNENWGQVEELLNEQLGRAIFGEVDAATALDQAAQEGQDRLAE
;
A
#
# COMPACT_ATOMS: atom_id res chain seq x y z
N GLN A 1 -0.10 23.91 -9.29
CA GLN A 1 -1.50 23.47 -9.05
C GLN A 1 -2.18 23.24 -10.41
N SER A 2 -3.26 22.45 -10.46
CA SER A 2 -3.99 22.17 -11.71
C SER A 2 -4.81 23.39 -12.19
N GLU A 3 -4.84 23.61 -13.51
CA GLU A 3 -5.66 24.61 -14.19
C GLU A 3 -7.15 24.21 -14.31
N ASN A 4 -7.48 22.93 -14.11
CA ASN A 4 -8.84 22.38 -14.32
C ASN A 4 -9.39 21.72 -13.05
N LYS A 5 -9.42 22.45 -11.93
CA LYS A 5 -9.74 21.88 -10.60
C LYS A 5 -11.14 21.27 -10.52
N ASP A 6 -12.16 21.94 -11.07
CA ASP A 6 -13.55 21.46 -11.02
C ASP A 6 -13.73 20.17 -11.82
N ALA A 7 -13.10 20.09 -13.00
CA ALA A 7 -13.12 18.88 -13.81
C ALA A 7 -12.36 17.73 -13.12
N ALA A 8 -11.21 18.04 -12.51
CA ALA A 8 -10.45 17.05 -11.73
C ALA A 8 -11.26 16.53 -10.53
N TRP A 9 -12.00 17.40 -9.83
CA TRP A 9 -12.86 16.99 -8.73
C TRP A 9 -13.99 16.08 -9.19
N LYS A 10 -14.71 16.45 -10.26
CA LYS A 10 -15.76 15.60 -10.85
C LYS A 10 -15.23 14.24 -11.31
N TRP A 11 -14.01 14.19 -11.82
CA TRP A 11 -13.36 12.95 -12.20
C TRP A 11 -13.08 12.04 -10.98
N ILE A 12 -12.61 12.61 -9.88
CA ILE A 12 -12.42 11.89 -8.61
C ILE A 12 -13.76 11.36 -8.10
N GLU A 13 -14.82 12.18 -8.12
CA GLU A 13 -16.17 11.76 -7.72
C GLU A 13 -16.67 10.61 -8.59
N PHE A 14 -16.48 10.69 -9.91
CA PHE A 14 -16.85 9.64 -10.84
C PHE A 14 -16.12 8.33 -10.50
N LEU A 15 -14.79 8.33 -10.38
CA LEU A 15 -14.01 7.13 -10.06
C LEU A 15 -14.34 6.56 -8.68
N SER A 16 -14.70 7.43 -7.73
CA SER A 16 -14.96 7.05 -6.33
C SER A 16 -16.40 6.59 -6.08
N ALA A 17 -17.28 6.70 -7.08
CA ALA A 17 -18.63 6.15 -7.01
C ALA A 17 -18.57 4.61 -6.88
N PRO A 18 -19.38 3.98 -6.01
CA PRO A 18 -19.24 2.56 -5.68
C PRO A 18 -19.18 1.62 -6.88
N GLN A 19 -20.03 1.84 -7.89
CA GLN A 19 -20.09 1.02 -9.09
C GLN A 19 -18.82 1.13 -9.95
N ASN A 20 -18.24 2.33 -10.04
CA ASN A 20 -17.04 2.56 -10.83
C ASN A 20 -15.81 2.04 -10.09
N MET A 21 -15.76 2.22 -8.78
CA MET A 21 -14.72 1.65 -7.92
C MET A 21 -14.75 0.12 -7.95
N ALA A 22 -15.93 -0.50 -7.85
CA ALA A 22 -16.09 -1.95 -7.96
C ALA A 22 -15.62 -2.45 -9.33
N LEU A 23 -16.08 -1.83 -10.42
CA LEU A 23 -15.68 -2.19 -11.77
C LEU A 23 -14.16 -2.05 -11.97
N TRP A 24 -13.57 -0.95 -11.50
CA TRP A 24 -12.13 -0.70 -11.66
C TRP A 24 -11.26 -1.68 -10.87
N ASN A 25 -11.68 -2.08 -9.65
CA ASN A 25 -10.86 -2.93 -8.79
C ASN A 25 -11.13 -4.42 -8.98
N LEU A 26 -12.41 -4.82 -9.03
CA LEU A 26 -12.87 -6.21 -9.04
C LEU A 26 -13.12 -6.73 -10.47
N GLY A 27 -13.25 -5.84 -11.44
CA GLY A 27 -13.44 -6.18 -12.86
C GLY A 27 -14.81 -6.81 -13.16
N THR A 28 -14.88 -7.51 -14.29
CA THR A 28 -16.06 -8.26 -14.75
C THR A 28 -15.72 -9.75 -14.91
N PRO A 29 -16.70 -10.65 -15.12
CA PRO A 29 -16.41 -12.05 -15.40
C PRO A 29 -15.48 -12.27 -16.60
N GLU A 30 -15.58 -11.43 -17.63
CA GLU A 30 -14.76 -11.51 -18.86
C GLU A 30 -13.38 -10.87 -18.68
N ALA A 31 -13.25 -9.94 -17.73
CA ALA A 31 -12.01 -9.26 -17.40
C ALA A 31 -11.88 -9.09 -15.88
N PRO A 32 -11.53 -10.15 -15.14
CA PRO A 32 -11.42 -10.11 -13.70
C PRO A 32 -10.36 -9.12 -13.22
N GLY A 33 -10.70 -8.37 -12.17
CA GLY A 33 -9.77 -7.45 -11.52
C GLY A 33 -8.82 -8.16 -10.56
N SER A 34 -7.79 -7.45 -10.16
CA SER A 34 -6.73 -7.93 -9.26
C SER A 34 -6.47 -6.99 -8.09
N LEU A 35 -7.35 -6.00 -7.86
CA LEU A 35 -7.21 -5.00 -6.81
C LEU A 35 -8.37 -5.10 -5.80
N LEU A 36 -8.13 -4.61 -4.59
CA LEU A 36 -9.16 -4.49 -3.56
C LEU A 36 -9.69 -3.05 -3.51
N PRO A 37 -11.01 -2.84 -3.58
CA PRO A 37 -11.57 -1.50 -3.42
C PRO A 37 -11.38 -1.03 -1.97
N PRO A 38 -10.95 0.22 -1.72
CA PRO A 38 -10.72 0.72 -0.35
C PRO A 38 -12.02 0.91 0.46
N ARG A 39 -13.19 0.81 -0.19
CA ARG A 39 -14.49 0.96 0.47
C ARG A 39 -14.92 -0.38 1.08
N LYS A 40 -15.00 -0.43 2.41
CA LYS A 40 -15.43 -1.60 3.19
C LYS A 40 -16.70 -2.28 2.66
N SER A 41 -17.73 -1.50 2.34
CA SER A 41 -19.00 -2.04 1.84
C SER A 41 -18.88 -2.83 0.53
N LEU A 42 -17.82 -2.63 -0.26
CA LEU A 42 -17.55 -3.39 -1.48
C LEU A 42 -16.73 -4.66 -1.21
N ILE A 43 -15.91 -4.67 -0.15
CA ILE A 43 -15.16 -5.84 0.31
C ILE A 43 -16.10 -6.81 1.04
N GLU A 44 -17.04 -6.27 1.83
CA GLU A 44 -17.98 -7.04 2.64
C GLU A 44 -19.17 -7.62 1.85
N ASP A 45 -19.32 -7.27 0.56
CA ASP A 45 -20.32 -7.90 -0.32
C ASP A 45 -19.95 -9.39 -0.50
N PRO A 46 -20.86 -10.34 -0.19
CA PRO A 46 -20.59 -11.77 -0.38
C PRO A 46 -20.17 -12.15 -1.81
N ARG A 47 -20.49 -11.31 -2.80
CA ARG A 47 -20.19 -11.51 -4.22
C ARG A 47 -18.94 -10.78 -4.69
N ALA A 48 -18.26 -10.03 -3.82
CA ALA A 48 -17.13 -9.16 -4.16
C ALA A 48 -16.02 -9.89 -4.93
N PHE A 49 -15.82 -11.18 -4.65
CA PHE A 49 -14.70 -11.96 -5.18
C PHE A 49 -15.13 -13.06 -6.14
N GLU A 50 -16.38 -13.08 -6.61
CA GLU A 50 -16.87 -14.09 -7.56
C GLU A 50 -16.04 -14.13 -8.86
N ASN A 51 -15.54 -12.98 -9.31
CA ASN A 51 -14.71 -12.89 -10.51
C ASN A 51 -13.26 -13.34 -10.26
N ASN A 52 -12.77 -13.26 -9.02
CA ASN A 52 -11.40 -13.62 -8.66
C ASN A 52 -11.30 -13.97 -7.17
N GLU A 53 -11.44 -15.26 -6.85
CA GLU A 53 -11.42 -15.76 -5.48
C GLU A 53 -10.10 -15.51 -4.74
N THR A 54 -8.99 -15.30 -5.47
CA THR A 54 -7.67 -15.02 -4.88
C THR A 54 -7.69 -13.74 -4.04
N LEU A 55 -8.55 -12.78 -4.39
CA LEU A 55 -8.70 -11.52 -3.67
C LEU A 55 -9.21 -11.70 -2.24
N LYS A 56 -9.91 -12.80 -1.93
CA LYS A 56 -10.40 -13.07 -0.58
C LYS A 56 -9.26 -13.16 0.43
N GLY A 57 -8.18 -13.88 0.11
CA GLY A 57 -7.02 -13.99 1.00
C GLY A 57 -6.34 -12.64 1.24
N PHE A 58 -6.29 -11.77 0.22
CA PHE A 58 -5.77 -10.41 0.40
C PHE A 58 -6.69 -9.55 1.28
N ALA A 59 -8.00 -9.69 1.14
CA ALA A 59 -8.98 -8.98 1.98
C ALA A 59 -8.87 -9.43 3.44
N ASP A 60 -8.71 -10.73 3.69
CA ASP A 60 -8.51 -11.29 5.03
C ASP A 60 -7.23 -10.73 5.69
N MET A 61 -6.14 -10.56 4.92
CA MET A 61 -4.89 -9.96 5.41
C MET A 61 -5.02 -8.46 5.77
N MET A 62 -6.05 -7.76 5.29
CA MET A 62 -6.25 -6.35 5.64
C MET A 62 -6.61 -6.14 7.12
N GLU A 63 -7.11 -7.17 7.82
CA GLU A 63 -7.43 -7.07 9.25
C GLU A 63 -6.23 -6.73 10.13
N CYS A 64 -5.03 -7.20 9.74
CA CYS A 64 -3.78 -6.91 10.43
C CYS A 64 -2.84 -6.00 9.63
N GLY A 65 -3.28 -5.53 8.46
CA GLY A 65 -2.51 -4.67 7.58
C GLY A 65 -2.25 -3.30 8.23
N VAL A 66 -0.98 -2.97 8.45
CA VAL A 66 -0.56 -1.64 8.88
C VAL A 66 0.07 -0.95 7.68
N ALA A 67 -0.48 0.19 7.29
CA ALA A 67 0.10 1.01 6.23
C ALA A 67 1.45 1.58 6.71
N ASN A 68 2.46 1.54 5.83
CA ASN A 68 3.79 2.08 6.09
C ASN A 68 3.84 3.62 5.99
N ALA A 69 2.88 4.31 6.60
CA ALA A 69 2.74 5.75 6.55
C ALA A 69 3.19 6.36 7.89
N ALA A 70 4.50 6.34 8.16
CA ALA A 70 5.02 7.23 9.18
C ALA A 70 4.78 8.66 8.69
N PRO A 71 4.12 9.55 9.46
CA PRO A 71 3.89 10.93 9.09
C PRO A 71 5.19 11.73 9.23
N ASN A 72 6.21 11.38 8.45
CA ASN A 72 7.51 12.02 8.42
C ASN A 72 7.94 12.16 6.95
N GLU A 73 8.31 13.38 6.55
CA GLU A 73 8.73 13.67 5.17
C GLU A 73 10.00 12.92 4.74
N ASN A 74 10.80 12.49 5.71
CA ASN A 74 12.02 11.72 5.52
C ASN A 74 11.78 10.20 5.47
N TRP A 75 10.54 9.72 5.61
CA TRP A 75 10.25 8.29 5.69
C TRP A 75 10.73 7.49 4.47
N GLY A 76 10.62 8.06 3.27
CA GLY A 76 11.09 7.41 2.05
C GLY A 76 12.61 7.12 2.07
N GLN A 77 13.41 8.04 2.62
CA GLN A 77 14.85 7.85 2.78
C GLN A 77 15.18 6.89 3.92
N VAL A 78 14.38 6.88 4.98
CA VAL A 78 14.51 5.89 6.05
C VAL A 78 14.28 4.47 5.51
N GLU A 79 13.26 4.28 4.67
CA GLU A 79 12.99 2.99 4.04
C GLU A 79 14.15 2.49 3.17
N GLU A 80 14.86 3.38 2.48
CA GLU A 80 16.08 3.04 1.72
C GLU A 80 17.20 2.54 2.65
N LEU A 81 17.47 3.25 3.75
CA LEU A 81 18.47 2.87 4.76
C LEU A 81 18.17 1.51 5.39
N LEU A 82 16.90 1.28 5.76
CA LEU A 82 16.46 0.00 6.32
C LEU A 82 16.72 -1.16 5.35
N ASN A 83 16.47 -0.95 4.05
CA ASN A 83 16.72 -1.96 3.01
C ASN A 83 18.21 -2.19 2.77
N GLU A 84 19.04 -1.13 2.81
CA GLU A 84 20.50 -1.27 2.68
C GLU A 84 21.06 -2.15 3.80
N GLN A 85 20.70 -1.85 5.05
CA GLN A 85 21.18 -2.62 6.21
C GLN A 85 20.69 -4.08 6.16
N LEU A 86 19.43 -4.32 5.77
CA LEU A 86 18.92 -5.66 5.52
C LEU A 86 19.74 -6.39 4.45
N GLY A 87 20.07 -5.71 3.34
CA GLY A 87 20.90 -6.26 2.27
C GLY A 87 22.28 -6.68 2.78
N ARG A 88 22.94 -5.81 3.55
CA ARG A 88 24.27 -6.08 4.14
C ARG A 88 24.25 -7.32 5.05
N ALA A 89 23.18 -7.51 5.82
CA ALA A 89 22.98 -8.73 6.62
C ALA A 89 22.78 -9.98 5.76
N ILE A 90 21.93 -9.90 4.71
CA ILE A 90 21.65 -11.02 3.80
C ILE A 90 22.91 -11.47 3.06
N PHE A 91 23.75 -10.53 2.62
CA PHE A 91 24.99 -10.83 1.90
C PHE A 91 26.18 -11.14 2.82
N GLY A 92 25.98 -11.10 4.15
CA GLY A 92 27.00 -11.47 5.14
C GLY A 92 28.12 -10.44 5.30
N GLU A 93 27.88 -9.18 4.93
CA GLU A 93 28.84 -8.08 5.15
C GLU A 93 28.90 -7.68 6.62
N VAL A 94 27.77 -7.80 7.32
CA VAL A 94 27.63 -7.64 8.77
C VAL A 94 26.71 -8.73 9.31
N ASP A 95 26.79 -9.04 10.60
CA ASP A 95 25.81 -9.91 11.23
C ASP A 95 24.46 -9.20 11.42
N ALA A 96 23.41 -9.98 11.65
CA ALA A 96 22.04 -9.48 11.74
C ALA A 96 21.80 -8.51 12.92
N ALA A 97 22.51 -8.69 14.04
CA ALA A 97 22.36 -7.79 15.19
C ALA A 97 23.00 -6.44 14.90
N THR A 98 24.21 -6.44 14.32
CA THR A 98 24.90 -5.24 13.88
C THR A 98 24.09 -4.46 12.84
N ALA A 99 23.52 -5.14 11.85
CA ALA A 99 22.66 -4.49 10.85
C ALA A 99 21.41 -3.85 11.47
N LEU A 100 20.78 -4.53 12.43
CA LEU A 100 19.58 -4.01 13.10
C LEU A 100 19.90 -2.76 13.93
N ASP A 101 20.99 -2.78 14.70
CA ASP A 101 21.41 -1.64 15.52
C ASP A 101 21.78 -0.44 14.63
N GLN A 102 22.49 -0.67 13.52
CA GLN A 102 22.84 0.38 12.56
C GLN A 102 21.61 0.97 11.87
N ALA A 103 20.69 0.11 11.40
CA ALA A 103 19.42 0.53 10.81
C ALA A 103 18.60 1.39 11.76
N ALA A 104 18.54 1.02 13.05
CA ALA A 104 17.82 1.77 14.07
C ALA A 104 18.45 3.14 14.32
N GLN A 105 19.78 3.20 14.47
CA GLN A 105 20.50 4.45 14.71
C GLN A 105 20.38 5.41 13.52
N GLU A 106 20.74 4.95 12.32
CA GLU A 106 20.73 5.77 11.10
C GLU A 106 19.31 6.23 10.75
N GLY A 107 18.32 5.34 10.92
CA GLY A 107 16.91 5.68 10.72
C GLY A 107 16.40 6.73 11.70
N GLN A 108 16.75 6.63 12.99
CA GLN A 108 16.37 7.63 13.99
C GLN A 108 17.02 8.98 13.73
N ASP A 109 18.30 9.00 13.37
CA ASP A 109 19.02 10.23 13.04
C ASP A 109 18.35 10.93 11.84
N ARG A 110 18.00 10.18 10.79
CA ARG A 110 17.30 10.71 9.61
C ARG A 110 15.89 11.20 9.89
N LEU A 111 15.17 10.57 10.82
CA LEU A 111 13.84 11.03 11.24
C LEU A 111 13.89 12.33 12.05
N ALA A 112 15.03 12.64 12.69
CA ALA A 112 15.22 13.80 13.56
C ALA A 112 15.69 15.06 12.83
N GLU A 113 16.09 14.96 11.56
CA GLU A 113 16.43 16.07 10.66
C GLU A 113 15.18 16.86 10.21
#